data_AF-A0A3M8BCW4-F1
#
_entry.id   AF-A0A3M8BCW4-F1
#
_cell.length_a   1.000
_cell.length_b   1.000
_cell.length_c   1.000
_cell.angle_alpha   90.00
_cell.angle_beta   90.00
_cell.angle_gamma   90.00
#
_symmetry.space_group_name_H-M   'P 1'
#
loop_
_entity.id
_entity.type
_entity.pdbx_description
1 polymer ?
#
loop_
_entity_poly.entity_id
_entity_poly.type
_entity_poly.pdbx_seq_one_letter_code
_entity_poly.pdbx_strand_id
1 'polypeptide(L)'
;MDVHTARAVFYKLQAELYEKNGYTCALPFNKQKGEKKDYAYFTGIVNILTEHTLRTYAKQNGLQYGRDVKFDDNPLSLSYITDEAGRLQGIMSRRFDGAYPGTENPLAIWEVKEYYYTTTFGSRIADGVYETQLDGFEINTISKETQKNIQHIYFIDDFNTWWNMGKSYLCRIVDMLHVGHVDEVIFGKEVLERWPKVLHELLAAHEVAVQGR
;
A
#
# COMPACT_ATOMS: atom_id res chain seq x y z
N MET A 1 -12.24 -7.65 -6.69
CA MET A 1 -13.22 -6.96 -7.55
C MET A 1 -12.96 -7.35 -9.00
N ASP A 2 -13.96 -7.23 -9.86
CA ASP A 2 -13.74 -7.13 -11.30
C ASP A 2 -13.57 -5.65 -11.70
N VAL A 3 -13.21 -5.40 -12.97
CA VAL A 3 -12.95 -4.05 -13.49
C VAL A 3 -14.16 -3.11 -13.35
N HIS A 4 -15.37 -3.62 -13.56
CA HIS A 4 -16.59 -2.81 -13.52
C HIS A 4 -16.89 -2.35 -12.08
N THR A 5 -16.75 -3.27 -11.14
CA THR A 5 -16.93 -3.00 -9.72
C THR A 5 -15.87 -2.02 -9.21
N ALA A 6 -14.60 -2.27 -9.54
CA ALA A 6 -13.51 -1.40 -9.13
C ALA A 6 -13.66 0.02 -9.69
N ARG A 7 -14.05 0.13 -10.96
CA ARG A 7 -14.37 1.42 -11.61
C ARG A 7 -15.48 2.15 -10.87
N ALA A 8 -16.59 1.47 -10.59
CA ALA A 8 -17.73 2.09 -9.91
C ALA A 8 -17.37 2.56 -8.49
N VAL A 9 -16.63 1.74 -7.74
CA VAL A 9 -16.15 2.08 -6.39
C VAL A 9 -15.20 3.28 -6.45
N PHE A 10 -14.23 3.27 -7.37
CA PHE A 10 -13.29 4.36 -7.54
C PHE A 10 -14.00 5.70 -7.80
N TYR A 11 -14.87 5.75 -8.81
CA TYR A 11 -15.57 7.00 -9.14
C TYR A 11 -16.51 7.46 -8.03
N LYS A 12 -17.12 6.53 -7.28
CA LYS A 12 -17.90 6.88 -6.09
C LYS A 12 -17.02 7.56 -5.03
N LEU A 13 -15.89 6.96 -4.68
CA LEU A 13 -14.96 7.54 -3.69
C LEU A 13 -14.34 8.85 -4.19
N GLN A 14 -14.06 8.96 -5.49
CA GLN A 14 -13.59 10.19 -6.10
C GLN A 14 -14.59 11.33 -5.91
N ALA A 15 -15.87 11.11 -6.27
CA ALA A 15 -16.90 12.14 -6.16
C ALA A 15 -17.31 12.43 -4.71
N GLU A 16 -17.40 11.41 -3.85
CA GLU A 16 -17.93 11.56 -2.49
C GLU A 16 -16.89 11.98 -1.46
N LEU A 17 -15.62 11.59 -1.66
CA LEU A 17 -14.54 11.88 -0.72
C LEU A 17 -13.51 12.82 -1.34
N TYR A 18 -12.88 12.42 -2.45
CA TYR A 18 -11.71 13.11 -2.99
C TYR A 18 -12.03 14.56 -3.38
N GLU A 19 -13.03 14.76 -4.24
CA GLU A 19 -13.40 16.08 -4.75
C GLU A 19 -14.01 16.96 -3.67
N LYS A 20 -14.95 16.43 -2.88
CA LYS A 20 -15.65 17.18 -1.84
C LYS A 20 -14.75 17.69 -0.72
N ASN A 21 -13.70 16.94 -0.39
CA ASN A 21 -12.80 17.27 0.71
C ASN A 21 -11.46 17.85 0.23
N GLY A 22 -11.28 18.04 -1.08
CA GLY A 22 -10.03 18.57 -1.64
C GLY A 22 -8.82 17.71 -1.29
N TYR A 23 -8.94 16.40 -1.48
CA TYR A 23 -7.81 15.48 -1.32
C TYR A 23 -6.77 15.71 -2.40
N THR A 24 -5.53 15.40 -2.06
CA THR A 24 -4.36 15.73 -2.88
C THR A 24 -3.58 14.50 -3.31
N CYS A 25 -3.98 13.31 -2.86
CA CYS A 25 -3.31 12.08 -3.22
C CYS A 25 -3.40 11.81 -4.74
N ALA A 26 -2.36 11.21 -5.30
CA ALA A 26 -2.26 10.82 -6.68
C ALA A 26 -3.37 9.83 -7.04
N LEU A 27 -4.05 10.12 -8.15
CA LEU A 27 -4.94 9.21 -8.85
C LEU A 27 -4.27 8.84 -10.18
N PRO A 28 -3.31 7.89 -10.20
CA PRO A 28 -2.53 7.60 -11.40
C PRO A 28 -3.38 6.94 -12.48
N PHE A 29 -3.02 7.18 -13.74
CA PHE A 29 -3.57 6.42 -14.86
C PHE A 29 -2.93 5.02 -14.94
N ASN A 30 -3.71 4.05 -15.39
CA ASN A 30 -3.20 2.74 -15.74
C ASN A 30 -2.24 2.81 -16.93
N LYS A 31 -1.47 1.75 -17.15
CA LYS A 31 -0.48 1.67 -18.26
C LYS A 31 -1.12 1.31 -19.62
N GLN A 32 -2.45 1.26 -19.72
CA GLN A 32 -3.15 0.86 -20.94
C GLN A 32 -3.27 2.04 -21.92
N LYS A 33 -3.66 1.73 -23.16
CA LYS A 33 -3.85 2.70 -24.24
C LYS A 33 -5.26 2.60 -24.81
N GLY A 34 -5.67 3.63 -25.56
CA GLY A 34 -6.97 3.67 -26.24
C GLY A 34 -8.14 3.60 -25.26
N GLU A 35 -9.16 2.81 -25.60
CA GLU A 35 -10.40 2.69 -24.82
C GLU A 35 -10.20 2.07 -23.42
N LYS A 36 -9.09 1.36 -23.20
CA LYS A 36 -8.73 0.78 -21.90
C LYS A 36 -7.94 1.74 -21.00
N LYS A 37 -7.51 2.90 -21.54
CA LYS A 37 -6.80 3.92 -20.77
C LYS A 37 -7.80 4.58 -19.82
N ASP A 38 -7.57 4.39 -18.53
CA ASP A 38 -8.34 5.01 -17.46
C ASP A 38 -7.46 5.07 -16.19
N TYR A 39 -8.00 5.50 -15.07
CA TYR A 39 -7.33 5.43 -13.77
C TYR A 39 -6.93 3.98 -13.41
N ALA A 40 -5.83 3.85 -12.67
CA ALA A 40 -5.52 2.65 -11.91
C ALA A 40 -6.45 2.64 -10.69
N TYR A 41 -7.65 2.07 -10.87
CA TYR A 41 -8.76 2.23 -9.95
C TYR A 41 -8.41 1.78 -8.54
N PHE A 42 -7.74 0.65 -8.38
CA PHE A 42 -7.42 0.07 -7.09
C PHE A 42 -6.35 0.88 -6.36
N THR A 43 -5.30 1.31 -7.06
CA THR A 43 -4.31 2.26 -6.51
C THR A 43 -4.99 3.56 -6.06
N GLY A 44 -5.88 4.10 -6.88
CA GLY A 44 -6.65 5.29 -6.54
C GLY A 44 -7.56 5.10 -5.31
N ILE A 45 -8.23 3.95 -5.20
CA ILE A 45 -9.04 3.59 -4.03
C ILE A 45 -8.17 3.54 -2.76
N VAL A 46 -7.02 2.85 -2.81
CA VAL A 46 -6.07 2.79 -1.69
C VAL A 46 -5.66 4.20 -1.28
N ASN A 47 -5.22 5.03 -2.22
CA ASN A 47 -4.76 6.39 -1.95
C ASN A 47 -5.85 7.28 -1.32
N ILE A 48 -7.07 7.26 -1.88
CA ILE A 48 -8.20 8.04 -1.35
C ILE A 48 -8.52 7.61 0.09
N LEU A 49 -8.57 6.30 0.36
CA LEU A 49 -8.88 5.79 1.69
C LEU A 49 -7.76 6.08 2.70
N THR A 50 -6.50 6.03 2.27
CA THR A 50 -5.36 6.44 3.10
C THR A 50 -5.50 7.89 3.51
N GLU A 51 -5.63 8.80 2.56
CA GLU A 51 -5.77 10.23 2.86
C GLU A 51 -7.00 10.54 3.72
N HIS A 52 -8.14 9.92 3.41
CA HIS A 52 -9.37 10.06 4.19
C HIS A 52 -9.16 9.68 5.66
N THR A 53 -8.54 8.52 5.90
CA THR A 53 -8.32 7.97 7.24
C THR A 53 -7.36 8.86 8.02
N LEU A 54 -6.23 9.25 7.40
CA LEU A 54 -5.23 10.10 8.05
C LEU A 54 -5.76 11.52 8.35
N ARG A 55 -6.53 12.12 7.44
CA ARG A 55 -7.17 13.43 7.68
C ARG A 55 -8.20 13.37 8.79
N THR A 56 -9.00 12.30 8.83
CA THR A 56 -10.01 12.09 9.87
C THR A 56 -9.35 11.94 11.23
N TYR A 57 -8.33 11.09 11.33
CA TYR A 57 -7.55 10.92 12.54
C TYR A 57 -6.88 12.25 12.97
N ALA A 58 -6.27 12.98 12.03
CA ALA A 58 -5.64 14.26 12.35
C ALA A 58 -6.65 15.26 12.94
N LYS A 59 -7.82 15.39 12.31
CA LYS A 59 -8.90 16.26 12.80
C LYS A 59 -9.39 15.86 14.20
N GLN A 60 -9.53 14.56 14.47
CA GLN A 60 -10.01 14.05 15.75
C GLN A 60 -9.01 14.30 16.89
N ASN A 61 -7.71 14.34 16.58
CA ASN A 61 -6.63 14.50 17.56
C ASN A 61 -6.03 15.91 17.59
N GLY A 62 -6.66 16.88 16.92
CA GLY A 62 -6.15 18.26 16.87
C GLY A 62 -4.82 18.43 16.13
N LEU A 63 -4.49 17.48 15.25
CA LEU A 63 -3.29 17.47 14.42
C LEU A 63 -3.56 18.06 13.03
N GLN A 64 -2.51 18.48 12.35
CA GLN A 64 -2.57 19.01 11.00
C GLN A 64 -2.09 17.95 9.98
N TYR A 65 -3.01 17.52 9.10
CA TYR A 65 -2.65 16.67 7.96
C TYR A 65 -1.66 17.39 7.03
N GLY A 66 -0.68 16.64 6.51
CA GLY A 66 0.43 17.14 5.70
C GLY A 66 1.62 17.65 6.51
N ARG A 67 1.42 17.98 7.79
CA ARG A 67 2.49 18.40 8.72
C ARG A 67 2.79 17.32 9.75
N ASP A 68 1.80 16.99 10.57
CA ASP A 68 1.95 16.08 11.70
C ASP A 68 1.65 14.63 11.29
N VAL A 69 0.69 14.46 10.37
CA VAL A 69 0.31 13.15 9.82
C VAL A 69 0.25 13.28 8.30
N LYS A 70 1.00 12.44 7.60
CA LYS A 70 1.06 12.39 6.13
C LYS A 70 1.47 11.00 5.68
N PHE A 71 1.41 10.77 4.37
CA PHE A 71 1.96 9.61 3.72
C PHE A 71 2.56 10.02 2.38
N ASP A 72 3.40 9.16 1.81
CA ASP A 72 3.88 9.24 0.45
C ASP A 72 3.09 8.24 -0.40
N ASP A 73 2.33 8.74 -1.36
CA ASP A 73 1.36 8.02 -2.18
C ASP A 73 1.90 7.65 -3.57
N ASN A 74 3.13 8.07 -3.85
CA ASN A 74 3.92 7.67 -4.99
C ASN A 74 5.41 7.87 -4.68
N PRO A 75 6.00 7.02 -3.83
CA PRO A 75 7.42 7.04 -3.49
C PRO A 75 8.32 7.00 -4.74
N LEU A 76 8.77 8.16 -5.21
CA LEU A 76 9.74 8.25 -6.31
C LEU A 76 11.19 7.99 -5.84
N SER A 77 11.36 7.51 -4.62
CA SER A 77 12.62 7.20 -3.95
C SER A 77 12.57 5.81 -3.31
N LEU A 78 13.75 5.25 -3.04
CA LEU A 78 13.86 4.02 -2.26
C LEU A 78 13.58 4.32 -0.80
N SER A 79 12.94 3.40 -0.11
CA SER A 79 12.74 3.49 1.33
C SER A 79 14.01 3.09 2.07
N TYR A 80 14.34 3.82 3.13
CA TYR A 80 15.58 3.65 3.88
C TYR A 80 15.41 3.94 5.37
N ILE A 81 16.33 3.39 6.16
CA ILE A 81 16.37 3.51 7.61
C ILE A 81 17.63 4.28 8.01
N THR A 82 17.46 5.30 8.84
CA THR A 82 18.56 6.08 9.44
C THR A 82 18.55 5.91 10.95
N ASP A 83 19.70 6.04 11.63
CA ASP A 83 19.72 6.12 13.09
C ASP A 83 19.32 7.52 13.60
N GLU A 84 19.35 7.72 14.92
CA GLU A 84 19.03 9.02 15.55
C GLU A 84 19.99 10.16 15.14
N ALA A 85 21.21 9.82 14.71
CA ALA A 85 22.18 10.77 14.19
C ALA A 85 22.03 11.01 12.67
N GLY A 86 21.01 10.41 12.04
CA GLY A 86 20.74 10.54 10.61
C GLY A 86 21.66 9.70 9.72
N ARG A 87 22.39 8.72 10.28
CA ARG A 87 23.28 7.85 9.49
C ARG A 87 22.49 6.70 8.88
N LEU A 88 22.69 6.44 7.59
CA LEU A 88 22.05 5.33 6.87
C LEU A 88 22.43 3.97 7.50
N GLN A 89 21.42 3.15 7.81
CA GLN A 89 21.59 1.80 8.35
C GLN A 89 21.07 0.71 7.41
N GLY A 90 20.09 1.02 6.56
CA GLY A 90 19.54 0.07 5.61
C GLY A 90 18.74 0.78 4.51
N ILE A 91 18.69 0.16 3.32
CA ILE A 91 17.97 0.67 2.16
C ILE A 91 17.34 -0.50 1.40
N MET A 92 16.11 -0.31 0.94
CA MET A 92 15.40 -1.31 0.14
C MET A 92 15.80 -1.21 -1.32
N SER A 93 15.80 -2.33 -2.05
CA SER A 93 16.23 -2.34 -3.46
C SER A 93 15.19 -1.74 -4.42
N ARG A 94 13.92 -1.67 -3.98
CA ARG A 94 12.79 -1.26 -4.80
C ARG A 94 12.02 -0.07 -4.24
N ARG A 95 11.30 0.59 -5.16
CA ARG A 95 10.29 1.59 -4.85
C ARG A 95 8.97 0.88 -4.58
N PHE A 96 8.21 1.42 -3.64
CA PHE A 96 6.90 0.92 -3.25
C PHE A 96 5.82 1.84 -3.78
N ASP A 97 4.58 1.34 -3.86
CA ASP A 97 3.44 2.13 -4.35
C ASP A 97 2.97 3.15 -3.31
N GLY A 98 3.31 2.95 -2.03
CA GLY A 98 3.18 3.97 -1.01
C GLY A 98 3.94 3.65 0.28
N ALA A 99 4.09 4.67 1.12
CA ALA A 99 4.82 4.60 2.38
C ALA A 99 4.19 5.52 3.43
N TYR A 100 4.15 5.06 4.68
CA TYR A 100 3.68 5.84 5.82
C TYR A 100 4.75 5.89 6.92
N PRO A 101 5.13 7.08 7.43
CA PRO A 101 4.70 8.42 6.98
C PRO A 101 5.40 8.90 5.69
N GLY A 102 6.40 8.17 5.21
CA GLY A 102 7.18 8.46 4.00
C GLY A 102 8.29 7.43 3.84
N THR A 103 9.26 7.67 2.95
CA THR A 103 10.32 6.71 2.62
C THR A 103 11.49 6.69 3.61
N GLU A 104 11.64 7.71 4.45
CA GLU A 104 12.62 7.71 5.54
C GLU A 104 12.01 7.16 6.82
N ASN A 105 12.61 6.11 7.38
CA ASN A 105 12.12 5.41 8.56
C ASN A 105 10.61 5.09 8.48
N PRO A 106 10.13 4.44 7.39
CA PRO A 106 8.73 4.09 7.27
C PRO A 106 8.28 3.18 8.41
N LEU A 107 7.05 3.39 8.88
CA LEU A 107 6.33 2.45 9.72
C LEU A 107 5.59 1.41 8.89
N ALA A 108 5.16 1.80 7.69
CA ALA A 108 4.56 0.88 6.73
C ALA A 108 4.94 1.26 5.30
N ILE A 109 5.01 0.24 4.46
CA ILE A 109 5.16 0.35 3.02
C ILE A 109 4.23 -0.64 2.34
N TRP A 110 3.82 -0.35 1.11
CA TRP A 110 2.90 -1.23 0.42
C TRP A 110 3.10 -1.30 -1.07
N GLU A 111 2.71 -2.45 -1.62
CA GLU A 111 2.63 -2.68 -3.05
C GLU A 111 1.17 -2.90 -3.47
N VAL A 112 0.81 -2.43 -4.65
CA VAL A 112 -0.51 -2.59 -5.25
C VAL A 112 -0.38 -3.35 -6.57
N LYS A 113 -0.93 -4.56 -6.61
CA LYS A 113 -0.99 -5.38 -7.84
C LYS A 113 -2.41 -5.39 -8.40
N GLU A 114 -2.60 -4.65 -9.49
CA GLU A 114 -3.86 -4.52 -10.23
C GLU A 114 -3.73 -5.12 -11.64
N TYR A 115 -4.65 -6.01 -12.03
CA TYR A 115 -4.57 -6.76 -13.29
C TYR A 115 -5.83 -6.76 -14.18
N TYR A 116 -6.77 -5.84 -14.00
CA TYR A 116 -8.09 -5.82 -14.69
C TYR A 116 -8.13 -6.01 -16.21
N TYR A 117 -7.06 -5.65 -16.92
CA TYR A 117 -6.99 -5.73 -18.37
C TYR A 117 -6.03 -6.82 -18.88
N THR A 118 -5.49 -7.63 -17.97
CA THR A 118 -4.65 -8.77 -18.28
C THR A 118 -5.51 -9.91 -18.84
N THR A 119 -5.15 -10.41 -20.02
CA THR A 119 -5.87 -11.51 -20.68
C THR A 119 -5.21 -12.88 -20.50
N THR A 120 -3.97 -12.92 -20.01
CA THR A 120 -3.21 -14.16 -19.83
C THR A 120 -2.60 -14.22 -18.44
N PHE A 121 -2.66 -15.42 -17.84
CA PHE A 121 -1.90 -15.68 -16.63
C PHE A 121 -0.47 -16.01 -17.05
N GLY A 122 0.50 -15.18 -16.67
CA GLY A 122 1.85 -15.29 -17.20
C GLY A 122 2.89 -14.66 -16.28
N SER A 123 4.09 -14.50 -16.83
CA SER A 123 5.29 -14.07 -16.08
C SER A 123 5.02 -12.84 -15.22
N ARG A 124 4.30 -11.83 -15.72
CA ARG A 124 4.02 -10.60 -14.97
C ARG A 124 3.33 -10.81 -13.61
N ILE A 125 2.43 -11.79 -13.49
CA ILE A 125 1.76 -12.08 -12.20
C ILE A 125 2.68 -12.89 -11.29
N ALA A 126 3.47 -13.79 -11.88
CA ALA A 126 4.49 -14.53 -11.17
C ALA A 126 5.59 -13.61 -10.61
N ASP A 127 6.07 -12.67 -11.43
CA ASP A 127 7.02 -11.62 -11.07
C ASP A 127 6.45 -10.80 -9.91
N GLY A 128 5.17 -10.41 -9.99
CA GLY A 128 4.51 -9.69 -8.91
C GLY A 128 4.45 -10.43 -7.57
N VAL A 129 4.51 -11.76 -7.55
CA VAL A 129 4.60 -12.56 -6.31
C VAL A 129 6.05 -12.74 -5.87
N TYR A 130 6.95 -13.01 -6.81
CA TYR A 130 8.37 -13.21 -6.53
C TYR A 130 9.02 -11.92 -6.01
N GLU A 131 8.69 -10.78 -6.61
CA GLU A 131 9.13 -9.46 -6.17
C GLU A 131 8.72 -9.19 -4.72
N THR A 132 7.45 -9.43 -4.37
CA THR A 132 6.95 -9.25 -3.00
C THR A 132 7.64 -10.18 -2.00
N GLN A 133 8.00 -11.41 -2.40
CA GLN A 133 8.79 -12.32 -1.56
C GLN A 133 10.18 -11.75 -1.26
N LEU A 134 10.85 -11.23 -2.29
CA LEU A 134 12.17 -10.62 -2.14
C LEU A 134 12.10 -9.35 -1.31
N ASP A 135 11.13 -8.47 -1.59
CA ASP A 135 10.90 -7.24 -0.84
C ASP A 135 10.66 -7.56 0.65
N GLY A 136 9.82 -8.54 0.96
CA GLY A 136 9.58 -9.02 2.32
C GLY A 136 10.82 -9.61 3.00
N PHE A 137 11.69 -10.30 2.26
CA PHE A 137 12.96 -10.79 2.79
C PHE A 137 13.92 -9.62 3.13
N GLU A 138 14.03 -8.62 2.26
CA GLU A 138 14.86 -7.43 2.50
C GLU A 138 14.34 -6.65 3.71
N ILE A 139 13.03 -6.39 3.78
CA ILE A 139 12.38 -5.71 4.90
C ILE A 139 12.69 -6.43 6.22
N ASN A 140 12.48 -7.74 6.27
CA ASN A 140 12.77 -8.53 7.47
C ASN A 140 14.23 -8.48 7.89
N THR A 141 15.15 -8.45 6.92
CA THR A 141 16.58 -8.36 7.19
C THR A 141 16.92 -7.00 7.80
N ILE A 142 16.49 -5.92 7.14
CA ILE A 142 16.70 -4.54 7.63
C ILE A 142 16.06 -4.36 9.01
N SER A 143 14.83 -4.81 9.22
CA SER A 143 14.14 -4.69 10.50
C SER A 143 14.86 -5.42 11.63
N LYS A 144 15.38 -6.63 11.37
CA LYS A 144 16.18 -7.39 12.34
C LYS A 144 17.50 -6.69 12.68
N GLU A 145 18.19 -6.15 11.68
CA GLU A 145 19.49 -5.50 11.89
C GLU A 145 19.38 -4.13 12.57
N THR A 146 18.31 -3.38 12.25
CA THR A 146 18.09 -2.02 12.75
C THR A 146 17.19 -1.94 13.98
N GLN A 147 16.54 -3.05 14.36
CA GLN A 147 15.51 -3.11 15.41
C GLN A 147 14.34 -2.14 15.14
N LYS A 148 14.09 -1.83 13.87
CA LYS A 148 13.00 -0.97 13.42
C LYS A 148 12.05 -1.77 12.56
N ASN A 149 10.88 -2.06 13.12
CA ASN A 149 9.86 -2.84 12.43
C ASN A 149 9.17 -1.97 11.38
N ILE A 150 9.08 -2.50 10.16
CA ILE A 150 8.41 -1.87 9.03
C ILE A 150 7.33 -2.84 8.59
N GLN A 151 6.08 -2.39 8.58
CA GLN A 151 4.95 -3.23 8.14
C GLN A 151 4.90 -3.27 6.61
N HIS A 152 4.85 -4.48 6.05
CA HIS A 152 4.75 -4.72 4.61
C HIS A 152 3.32 -5.14 4.24
N ILE A 153 2.60 -4.25 3.56
CA ILE A 153 1.19 -4.46 3.21
C ILE A 153 1.07 -4.76 1.71
N TYR A 154 0.36 -5.83 1.37
CA TYR A 154 0.22 -6.28 -0.01
C TYR A 154 -1.23 -6.17 -0.50
N PHE A 155 -1.49 -5.24 -1.40
CA PHE A 155 -2.81 -5.06 -1.99
C PHE A 155 -2.89 -5.81 -3.32
N ILE A 156 -3.89 -6.66 -3.47
CA ILE A 156 -4.14 -7.34 -4.75
C ILE A 156 -5.59 -7.22 -5.19
N ASP A 157 -5.79 -6.99 -6.49
CA ASP A 157 -7.11 -6.99 -7.09
C ASP A 157 -7.10 -7.53 -8.53
N ASP A 158 -8.30 -7.73 -9.08
CA ASP A 158 -8.70 -8.60 -10.18
C ASP A 158 -9.03 -10.04 -9.73
N PHE A 159 -10.32 -10.25 -9.45
CA PHE A 159 -10.87 -11.55 -9.05
C PHE A 159 -10.55 -12.65 -10.07
N ASN A 160 -10.61 -12.35 -11.36
CA ASN A 160 -10.38 -13.38 -12.37
C ASN A 160 -8.91 -13.82 -12.39
N THR A 161 -7.98 -12.85 -12.36
CA THR A 161 -6.55 -13.14 -12.30
C THR A 161 -6.18 -13.98 -11.08
N TRP A 162 -6.60 -13.57 -9.88
CA TRP A 162 -6.13 -14.22 -8.66
C TRP A 162 -6.93 -15.48 -8.32
N TRP A 163 -8.25 -15.47 -8.49
CA TRP A 163 -9.11 -16.56 -8.03
C TRP A 163 -9.27 -17.67 -9.08
N ASN A 164 -9.52 -17.30 -10.33
CA ASN A 164 -9.81 -18.28 -11.39
C ASN A 164 -8.52 -18.81 -12.05
N MET A 165 -7.56 -17.91 -12.31
CA MET A 165 -6.36 -18.24 -13.07
C MET A 165 -5.14 -18.53 -12.18
N GLY A 166 -5.05 -17.87 -11.02
CA GLY A 166 -3.85 -17.80 -10.19
C GLY A 166 -3.87 -18.58 -8.88
N LYS A 167 -4.67 -19.65 -8.76
CA LYS A 167 -4.86 -20.34 -7.48
C LYS A 167 -3.57 -20.81 -6.82
N SER A 168 -2.58 -21.28 -7.57
CA SER A 168 -1.27 -21.65 -7.02
C SER A 168 -0.50 -20.45 -6.46
N TYR A 169 -0.64 -19.27 -7.04
CA TYR A 169 -0.02 -18.04 -6.57
C TYR A 169 -0.73 -17.47 -5.34
N LEU A 170 -2.05 -17.67 -5.21
CA LEU A 170 -2.74 -17.41 -3.94
C LEU A 170 -2.13 -18.23 -2.79
N CYS A 171 -1.80 -19.51 -3.00
CA CYS A 171 -1.11 -20.30 -1.97
C CYS A 171 0.25 -19.69 -1.60
N ARG A 172 1.01 -19.18 -2.59
CA ARG A 172 2.29 -18.52 -2.32
C ARG A 172 2.12 -17.21 -1.55
N ILE A 173 1.01 -16.50 -1.75
CA ILE A 173 0.67 -15.31 -0.95
C ILE A 173 0.35 -15.70 0.50
N VAL A 174 -0.36 -16.80 0.71
CA VAL A 174 -0.56 -17.35 2.06
C VAL A 174 0.77 -17.78 2.69
N ASP A 175 1.68 -18.39 1.92
CA ASP A 175 3.03 -18.71 2.40
C ASP A 175 3.77 -17.44 2.82
N MET A 176 3.67 -16.34 2.05
CA MET A 176 4.28 -15.05 2.38
C MET A 176 3.77 -14.49 3.71
N LEU A 177 2.46 -14.56 3.96
CA LEU A 177 1.88 -14.20 5.26
C LEU A 177 2.46 -15.08 6.37
N HIS A 178 2.52 -16.39 6.15
CA HIS A 178 2.97 -17.34 7.17
C HIS A 178 4.43 -17.17 7.57
N VAL A 179 5.32 -16.88 6.60
CA VAL A 179 6.75 -16.65 6.88
C VAL A 179 7.05 -15.20 7.28
N GLY A 180 6.04 -14.33 7.30
CA GLY A 180 6.18 -12.92 7.65
C GLY A 180 6.89 -12.09 6.58
N HIS A 181 6.81 -12.46 5.30
CA HIS A 181 7.28 -11.60 4.20
C HIS A 181 6.30 -10.47 3.91
N VAL A 182 5.03 -10.66 4.22
CA VAL A 182 4.02 -9.61 4.24
C VAL A 182 3.30 -9.72 5.59
N ASP A 183 3.00 -8.58 6.20
CA ASP A 183 2.27 -8.52 7.47
C ASP A 183 0.76 -8.57 7.24
N GLU A 184 0.30 -8.05 6.09
CA GLU A 184 -1.10 -7.98 5.74
C GLU A 184 -1.27 -8.15 4.22
N VAL A 185 -2.31 -8.87 3.81
CA VAL A 185 -2.75 -8.94 2.41
C VAL A 185 -4.20 -8.52 2.34
N ILE A 186 -4.51 -7.55 1.48
CA ILE A 186 -5.86 -6.97 1.33
C ILE A 186 -6.37 -7.26 -0.07
N PHE A 187 -7.47 -8.03 -0.15
CA PHE A 187 -8.03 -8.52 -1.41
C PHE A 187 -9.21 -7.67 -1.88
N GLY A 188 -9.02 -6.92 -2.97
CA GLY A 188 -10.07 -6.19 -3.67
C GLY A 188 -11.03 -5.42 -2.76
N LYS A 189 -12.28 -5.90 -2.59
CA LYS A 189 -13.30 -5.18 -1.80
C LYS A 189 -12.93 -4.99 -0.33
N GLU A 190 -12.10 -5.86 0.22
CA GLU A 190 -11.65 -5.77 1.62
C GLU A 190 -10.95 -4.43 1.90
N VAL A 191 -10.38 -3.78 0.88
CA VAL A 191 -9.74 -2.47 1.01
C VAL A 191 -10.66 -1.42 1.64
N LEU A 192 -11.97 -1.51 1.39
CA LEU A 192 -12.94 -0.53 1.89
C LEU A 192 -13.09 -0.58 3.41
N GLU A 193 -12.82 -1.72 4.03
CA GLU A 193 -13.06 -1.95 5.46
C GLU A 193 -11.78 -2.28 6.24
N ARG A 194 -10.89 -3.09 5.67
CA ARG A 194 -9.66 -3.53 6.34
C ARG A 194 -8.60 -2.44 6.34
N TRP A 195 -8.41 -1.74 5.22
CA TRP A 195 -7.33 -0.77 5.11
C TRP A 195 -7.43 0.40 6.12
N PRO A 196 -8.60 1.04 6.31
CA PRO A 196 -8.73 2.05 7.36
C PRO A 196 -8.41 1.52 8.77
N LYS A 197 -8.74 0.27 9.08
CA LYS A 197 -8.43 -0.34 10.39
C LYS A 197 -6.93 -0.55 10.56
N VAL A 198 -6.25 -1.08 9.55
CA VAL A 198 -4.78 -1.24 9.57
C VAL A 198 -4.10 0.12 9.75
N LEU A 199 -4.55 1.17 9.07
CA LEU A 199 -4.02 2.52 9.27
C LEU A 199 -4.21 3.01 10.70
N HIS A 200 -5.35 2.76 11.33
CA HIS A 200 -5.55 3.11 12.75
C HIS A 200 -4.64 2.32 13.68
N GLU A 201 -4.40 1.03 13.41
CA GLU A 201 -3.43 0.20 14.15
C GLU A 201 -2.00 0.79 14.03
N LEU A 202 -1.60 1.19 12.83
CA LEU A 202 -0.30 1.85 12.56
C LEU A 202 -0.18 3.19 13.29
N LEU A 203 -1.22 4.01 13.27
CA LEU A 203 -1.25 5.31 13.95
C LEU A 203 -1.10 5.15 15.46
N ALA A 204 -1.82 4.21 16.06
CA ALA A 204 -1.72 3.91 17.49
C ALA A 204 -0.31 3.43 17.88
N ALA A 205 0.31 2.57 17.04
CA ALA A 205 1.68 2.12 17.27
C ALA A 205 2.69 3.28 17.18
N HIS A 206 2.49 4.23 16.25
CA HIS A 206 3.33 5.40 16.10
C HIS A 206 3.29 6.32 17.34
N GLU A 207 2.10 6.58 17.89
CA GLU A 207 1.94 7.41 19.10
C GLU A 207 2.74 6.83 20.28
N VAL A 208 2.63 5.51 20.50
CA VAL A 208 3.36 4.81 21.58
C VAL A 208 4.87 4.95 21.38
N ALA A 209 5.35 4.81 20.15
CA ALA A 209 6.79 4.94 19.83
C ALA A 209 7.32 6.37 20.05
N VAL A 210 6.50 7.39 19.84
CA VAL A 210 6.89 8.80 20.04
C VAL A 210 6.83 9.19 21.52
N GLN A 211 5.84 8.72 22.29
CA GLN A 211 5.69 9.04 23.71
C GLN A 211 6.65 8.28 24.63
N GLY A 212 7.21 7.16 24.17
CA GLY A 212 8.20 6.36 24.91
C GLY A 212 9.65 6.86 24.81
N ARG A 213 9.89 8.00 24.14
CA ARG A 213 11.19 8.69 24.07
C ARG A 213 11.19 9.92 24.97
#